data_AF-A0A1I1B1V0-F1
#
_entry.id   AF-A0A1I1B1V0-F1
#
_cell.length_a   1.000
_cell.length_b   1.000
_cell.length_c   1.000
_cell.angle_alpha   90.00
_cell.angle_beta   90.00
_cell.angle_gamma   90.00
#
_symmetry.space_group_name_H-M   'P 1'
#
loop_
_entity.id
_entity.type
_entity.pdbx_description
1 polymer ?
#
loop_
_entity_poly.entity_id
_entity_poly.type
_entity_poly.pdbx_seq_one_letter_code
_entity_poly.pdbx_strand_id
1 'polypeptide(L)'
;MSEKMDLKTVKLEVIQKIMNVSTESLLEKIDNLLEEELIVGYTAKGYPLTKKDYNLRLEEAERQIASGEFISQEDLEKETENW
;
A
#
# COMPACT_ATOMS: atom_id res chain seq x y z
N MET A 1 0.41 27.88 16.66
CA MET A 1 0.38 27.13 15.38
C MET A 1 1.37 25.98 15.50
N SER A 2 1.02 24.69 15.57
CA SER A 2 -0.25 23.99 15.45
C SER A 2 -0.25 22.88 16.50
N GLU A 3 -1.30 22.81 17.30
CA GLU A 3 -1.50 21.76 18.30
C GLU A 3 -1.72 20.44 17.54
N LYS A 4 -0.90 19.43 17.85
CA LYS A 4 -1.16 18.04 17.46
C LYS A 4 -2.51 17.70 18.12
N MET A 5 -3.60 17.76 17.35
CA MET A 5 -4.90 17.28 17.79
C MET A 5 -4.70 15.89 18.42
N ASP A 6 -5.18 15.69 19.66
CA ASP A 6 -4.96 14.42 20.37
C ASP A 6 -5.45 13.27 19.50
N LEU A 7 -4.54 12.35 19.16
CA LEU A 7 -4.83 11.20 18.28
C LEU A 7 -6.00 10.38 18.84
N LYS A 8 -6.17 10.34 20.16
CA LYS A 8 -7.31 9.68 20.81
C LYS A 8 -8.63 10.37 20.48
N THR A 9 -8.67 11.71 20.53
CA THR A 9 -9.83 12.51 20.14
C THR A 9 -10.19 12.25 18.68
N VAL A 10 -9.21 12.30 17.77
CA VAL A 10 -9.44 12.02 16.34
C VAL A 10 -10.01 10.62 16.14
N LYS A 11 -9.44 9.60 16.80
CA LYS A 11 -9.94 8.22 16.72
C LYS A 11 -11.40 8.13 17.18
N LEU A 12 -11.74 8.76 18.30
CA LEU A 12 -13.10 8.73 18.85
C LEU A 12 -14.09 9.40 17.89
N GLU A 13 -13.75 10.56 17.33
CA GLU A 13 -14.59 11.25 16.35
C GLU A 13 -14.84 10.42 15.09
N VAL A 14 -13.80 9.75 14.58
CA VAL A 14 -13.92 8.87 13.41
C VAL A 14 -14.83 7.68 13.72
N ILE A 15 -14.65 7.02 14.87
CA ILE A 15 -15.50 5.90 15.30
C ILE A 15 -16.96 6.35 15.40
N GLN A 16 -17.24 7.50 16.04
CA GLN A 16 -18.60 8.04 16.15
C GLN A 16 -19.24 8.32 14.79
N LYS A 17 -18.48 8.88 13.84
CA LYS A 17 -18.98 9.11 12.48
C LYS A 17 -19.34 7.81 11.78
N ILE A 18 -18.47 6.79 11.86
CA ILE A 18 -18.70 5.47 11.25
C ILE A 18 -19.92 4.77 11.86
N MET A 19 -20.08 4.80 13.20
CA MET A 19 -21.23 4.18 13.88
C MET A 19 -22.57 4.78 13.47
N ASN A 20 -22.59 6.04 13.01
CA ASN A 20 -23.80 6.72 12.54
C ASN A 20 -24.09 6.48 11.06
N VAL A 21 -23.22 5.79 10.31
CA VAL A 21 -23.49 5.46 8.91
C VAL A 21 -24.51 4.33 8.84
N SER A 22 -25.64 4.60 8.20
CA SER A 22 -26.73 3.62 7.98
C SER A 22 -26.80 3.09 6.55
N THR A 23 -25.92 3.55 5.67
CA THR A 23 -25.88 3.14 4.25
C THR A 23 -24.80 2.08 4.06
N GLU A 24 -25.20 0.87 3.69
CA GLU A 24 -24.31 -0.28 3.48
C GLU A 24 -23.19 0.02 2.47
N SER A 25 -23.53 0.57 1.30
CA SER A 25 -22.54 0.90 0.27
C SER A 25 -21.53 1.98 0.68
N LEU A 26 -21.84 2.79 1.70
CA LEU A 26 -20.88 3.73 2.27
C LEU A 26 -19.96 3.03 3.28
N LEU A 27 -20.48 2.08 4.07
CA LEU A 27 -19.66 1.24 4.95
C LEU A 27 -18.67 0.41 4.14
N GLU A 28 -19.10 -0.20 3.04
CA GLU A 28 -18.21 -0.95 2.13
C GLU A 28 -17.09 -0.06 1.57
N LYS A 29 -17.38 1.19 1.21
CA LYS A 29 -16.34 2.13 0.74
C LYS A 29 -15.34 2.48 1.83
N ILE A 30 -15.81 2.66 3.07
CA ILE A 30 -14.94 2.92 4.22
C ILE A 30 -14.06 1.71 4.50
N ASP A 31 -14.63 0.51 4.48
CA ASP A 31 -13.91 -0.74 4.71
C ASP A 31 -12.81 -0.95 3.65
N ASN A 32 -13.16 -0.83 2.37
CA ASN A 32 -12.19 -0.91 1.28
C ASN A 32 -11.06 0.12 1.41
N LEU A 33 -11.38 1.36 1.80
CA LEU A 33 -10.36 2.40 2.03
C LEU A 33 -9.40 2.00 3.17
N LEU A 34 -9.92 1.41 4.25
CA LEU A 34 -9.10 0.94 5.35
C LEU A 34 -8.26 -0.27 4.96
N GLU A 35 -8.80 -1.18 4.14
CA GLU A 35 -8.06 -2.33 3.60
C GLU A 35 -6.89 -1.90 2.72
N GLU A 36 -7.06 -0.87 1.89
CA GLU A 36 -6.00 -0.36 1.00
C GLU A 36 -4.76 0.10 1.77
N GLU A 37 -4.95 0.62 2.99
CA GLU A 37 -3.89 1.16 3.86
C GLU A 37 -3.26 0.08 4.78
N LEU A 38 -3.75 -1.17 4.74
CA LEU A 38 -3.17 -2.26 5.52
C LEU A 38 -1.74 -2.57 5.04
N ILE A 39 -0.81 -2.69 5.97
CA ILE A 39 0.55 -3.15 5.67
C ILE A 39 0.50 -4.63 5.33
N VAL A 40 0.82 -4.98 4.08
CA VAL A 40 0.81 -6.36 3.56
C VAL A 40 2.21 -6.93 3.34
N GLY A 41 3.24 -6.12 3.47
CA GLY A 41 4.63 -6.56 3.30
C GLY A 41 5.64 -5.46 3.58
N TYR A 42 6.90 -5.76 3.30
CA TYR A 42 8.02 -4.85 3.46
C TYR A 42 8.95 -4.91 2.25
N THR A 43 9.58 -3.80 1.91
CA THR A 43 10.65 -3.74 0.90
C THR A 43 11.91 -4.46 1.40
N ALA A 44 12.87 -4.71 0.51
CA ALA A 44 14.18 -5.28 0.88
C ALA A 44 14.97 -4.41 1.88
N LYS A 45 14.65 -3.11 1.97
CA LYS A 45 15.22 -2.17 2.95
C LYS A 45 14.40 -2.10 4.26
N GLY A 46 13.34 -2.88 4.39
CA GLY A 46 12.48 -2.94 5.58
C GLY A 46 11.40 -1.85 5.64
N TYR A 47 11.18 -1.06 4.59
CA TYR A 47 10.07 -0.10 4.56
C TYR A 47 8.72 -0.81 4.36
N PRO A 48 7.66 -0.44 5.10
CA PRO A 48 6.35 -1.07 4.97
C PRO A 48 5.73 -0.80 3.59
N LEU A 49 4.92 -1.74 3.12
CA LEU A 49 4.12 -1.62 1.90
C LEU A 49 2.65 -1.80 2.26
N THR A 50 1.83 -0.81 1.94
CA THR A 50 0.37 -0.94 2.01
C THR A 50 -0.14 -1.87 0.91
N LYS A 51 -1.37 -2.38 1.03
CA LYS A 51 -2.04 -3.16 -0.04
C LYS A 51 -2.07 -2.37 -1.35
N LYS A 52 -2.33 -1.06 -1.26
CA LYS A 52 -2.27 -0.13 -2.39
C LYS A 52 -0.87 -0.03 -3.01
N ASP A 53 0.17 0.19 -2.20
CA ASP A 53 1.56 0.25 -2.70
C ASP A 53 1.98 -1.05 -3.38
N TYR A 54 1.58 -2.19 -2.81
CA TYR A 54 1.86 -3.50 -3.35
C TYR A 54 1.22 -3.70 -4.73
N ASN A 55 -0.05 -3.32 -4.88
CA ASN A 55 -0.75 -3.42 -6.17
C ASN A 55 -0.14 -2.50 -7.24
N LEU A 56 0.22 -1.26 -6.89
CA LEU A 56 0.90 -0.35 -7.82
C LEU A 56 2.23 -0.93 -8.32
N ARG A 57 2.95 -1.64 -7.45
CA ARG A 57 4.20 -2.32 -7.79
C ARG A 57 3.99 -3.52 -8.71
N LEU A 58 2.88 -4.25 -8.57
CA LEU A 58 2.51 -5.33 -9.49
C LEU A 58 2.18 -4.78 -10.88
N GLU A 59 1.39 -3.72 -10.97
CA GLU A 59 1.07 -3.07 -12.25
C GLU A 59 2.32 -2.56 -12.97
N GLU A 60 3.28 -2.02 -12.22
CA GLU A 60 4.57 -1.61 -12.78
C GLU A 60 5.38 -2.81 -13.28
N ALA A 61 5.42 -3.91 -12.52
CA ALA A 61 6.10 -5.13 -12.96
C ALA A 61 5.47 -5.71 -14.24
N GLU A 62 4.14 -5.69 -14.37
CA GLU A 62 3.45 -6.11 -15.59
C GLU A 62 3.81 -5.22 -16.79
N ARG A 63 3.91 -3.90 -16.60
CA ARG A 63 4.37 -2.95 -17.64
C ARG A 63 5.82 -3.21 -18.05
N GLN A 64 6.70 -3.46 -17.09
CA GLN A 64 8.11 -3.77 -17.35
C GLN A 64 8.26 -5.06 -18.16
N ILE A 65 7.52 -6.10 -17.80
CA ILE A 65 7.48 -7.36 -18.57
C ILE A 65 6.98 -7.10 -20.00
N ALA A 66 5.89 -6.35 -20.16
CA ALA A 66 5.31 -6.07 -21.47
C ALA A 66 6.21 -5.21 -22.38
N SER A 67 7.02 -4.32 -21.80
CA SER A 67 7.95 -3.44 -22.52
C SER A 67 9.33 -4.07 -22.76
N GLY A 68 9.61 -5.24 -22.16
CA GLY A 68 10.92 -5.88 -22.21
C GLY A 68 11.94 -5.29 -21.23
N GLU A 69 11.51 -4.46 -20.28
CA GLU A 69 12.32 -3.92 -19.19
C GLU A 69 12.51 -4.96 -18.06
N PHE A 70 12.98 -6.15 -18.42
CA PHE A 70 13.33 -7.20 -17.47
C PHE A 70 14.70 -7.77 -17.81
N ILE A 71 15.27 -8.46 -16.83
CA ILE A 71 16.57 -9.13 -16.93
C ILE A 71 16.31 -10.61 -16.68
N SER A 72 16.88 -11.48 -17.52
CA SER A 72 16.78 -12.93 -17.30
C SER A 72 17.70 -13.36 -16.16
N GLN A 73 17.42 -14.53 -15.58
CA GLN A 73 18.29 -15.12 -14.56
C GLN A 73 19.73 -15.30 -15.08
N GLU A 74 19.89 -15.72 -16.35
CA GLU A 74 21.21 -15.90 -16.98
C GLU A 74 21.96 -14.56 -17.13
N ASP A 75 21.25 -13.49 -17.50
CA ASP A 75 21.84 -12.15 -17.63
C ASP A 75 22.26 -11.60 -16.26
N LEU A 76 21.48 -11.88 -15.21
CA LEU A 76 21.81 -11.51 -13.82
C LEU A 76 23.04 -12.24 -13.31
N GLU A 77 23.15 -13.54 -13.56
CA GLU A 77 24.33 -14.33 -13.19
C GLU A 77 25.60 -13.74 -13.83
N LYS A 78 25.55 -13.41 -15.13
CA LYS A 78 26.67 -12.74 -15.83
C LYS A 78 27.01 -11.36 -15.26
N GLU A 79 26.01 -10.57 -14.85
CA GLU A 79 26.25 -9.25 -14.24
C GLU A 79 26.97 -9.39 -12.89
N THR A 80 26.55 -10.37 -12.08
CA THR A 80 27.09 -10.59 -10.73
C THR A 80 28.56 -11.04 -10.72
N GLU A 81 29.07 -11.61 -11.81
CA GLU A 81 30.50 -11.95 -11.95
C GLU A 81 31.42 -10.73 -11.87
N ASN A 82 30.88 -9.52 -12.10
CA ASN A 82 31.64 -8.26 -12.10
C ASN A 82 31.42 -7.42 -10.84
N TRP A 83 30.74 -7.95 -9.81
CA TRP A 83 30.44 -7.26 -8.55
C TRP A 83 31.53 -7.45 -7.48
#